data_AF-A0A4Z0QA32-F1
#
_entry.id   AF-A0A4Z0QA32-F1
#
_cell.length_a   1.000
_cell.length_b   1.000
_cell.length_c   1.000
_cell.angle_alpha   90.00
_cell.angle_beta   90.00
_cell.angle_gamma   90.00
#
_symmetry.space_group_name_H-M   'P 1'
#
loop_
_entity.id
_entity.type
_entity.pdbx_description
1 polymer ?
#
loop_
_entity_poly.entity_id
_entity_poly.type
_entity_poly.pdbx_seq_one_letter_code
_entity_poly.pdbx_strand_id
1 'polypeptide(L)'
;MSKKSPGGANDKPPRIAAFAGLPKKITELLEKESDRGVILILATYYEELLGLIINAGCTSPEQADKILAHRQPAGDFDSRILIAHAFGLIHDEEVDALRIVQRIRNKAAHFDRSGRGFDVLFDSTATADQVIAFAKLFYPSAEIPTRQPEFLRFLFIRAGRTLSTRLVTRLGETRPAQACKSAKEKANEVRERIKDSEFYKQFEKAIEKYKDGDHTEIDAMIESFAVMLKTPEHQNENTVALATFVFGEVDALKKMHHISQETPTDLPDTDEAPDAGVAGGGYNRPN
;
A
#
# COMPACT_ATOMS: atom_id res chain seq x y z
N MET A 1 -22.37 27.53 23.93
CA MET A 1 -21.00 26.94 23.97
C MET A 1 -20.80 26.14 22.69
N SER A 2 -20.14 26.74 21.70
CA SER A 2 -19.88 26.12 20.39
C SER A 2 -18.60 25.28 20.49
N LYS A 3 -18.69 23.98 20.22
CA LYS A 3 -17.55 23.06 20.20
C LYS A 3 -16.68 23.42 18.99
N LYS A 4 -15.56 24.12 19.24
CA LYS A 4 -14.46 24.22 18.27
C LYS A 4 -13.93 22.81 18.01
N SER A 5 -14.08 22.35 16.78
CA SER A 5 -13.41 21.15 16.29
C SER A 5 -11.90 21.35 16.38
N PRO A 6 -11.12 20.39 16.91
CA PRO A 6 -9.68 20.53 16.99
C PRO A 6 -9.09 20.43 15.57
N GLY A 7 -8.67 21.57 15.04
CA GLY A 7 -7.82 21.63 13.87
C GLY A 7 -6.49 20.96 14.19
N GLY A 8 -6.27 19.77 13.61
CA GLY A 8 -5.07 18.97 13.81
C GLY A 8 -4.61 18.36 12.50
N ALA A 9 -3.33 18.62 12.21
CA ALA A 9 -2.46 18.00 11.20
C ALA A 9 -2.70 18.33 9.70
N ASN A 10 -1.85 19.23 9.19
CA ASN A 10 -1.44 19.41 7.79
C ASN A 10 -2.49 19.88 6.77
N ASP A 11 -2.81 21.18 6.81
CA ASP A 11 -3.32 21.97 5.66
C ASP A 11 -2.24 22.18 4.57
N LYS A 12 -1.36 21.19 4.34
CA LYS A 12 -0.60 21.20 3.08
C LYS A 12 -1.61 20.81 2.00
N PRO A 13 -1.77 21.62 0.93
CA PRO A 13 -2.64 21.22 -0.17
C PRO A 13 -2.27 19.80 -0.59
N PRO A 14 -3.25 18.93 -0.90
CA PRO A 14 -2.97 17.55 -1.25
C PRO A 14 -1.89 17.57 -2.32
N ARG A 15 -0.79 16.80 -2.12
CA ARG A 15 0.41 16.85 -2.99
C ARG A 15 0.04 16.83 -4.47
N ILE A 16 -1.05 16.17 -4.83
CA ILE A 16 -1.66 16.09 -6.16
C ILE A 16 -2.06 17.46 -6.75
N ALA A 17 -2.66 18.36 -5.96
CA ALA A 17 -3.09 19.69 -6.42
C ALA A 17 -1.91 20.58 -6.84
N ALA A 18 -0.72 20.38 -6.25
CA ALA A 18 0.48 21.08 -6.68
C ALA A 18 0.90 20.69 -8.11
N PHE A 19 0.49 19.52 -8.61
CA PHE A 19 0.88 19.00 -9.92
C PHE A 19 -0.11 19.32 -11.04
N ALA A 20 -1.28 19.91 -10.72
CA ALA A 20 -2.21 20.41 -11.72
C ALA A 20 -1.56 21.55 -12.53
N GLY A 21 -1.25 21.28 -13.80
CA GLY A 21 -0.56 22.23 -14.70
C GLY A 21 0.97 22.19 -14.66
N LEU A 22 1.57 21.29 -13.87
CA LEU A 22 3.03 21.14 -13.83
C LEU A 22 3.66 20.75 -15.17
N PRO A 23 3.04 19.95 -16.06
CA PRO A 23 3.64 19.64 -17.36
C PRO A 23 3.95 20.88 -18.21
N LYS A 24 3.15 21.95 -18.09
CA LYS A 24 3.42 23.21 -18.80
C LYS A 24 4.55 24.00 -18.12
N LYS A 25 4.44 24.22 -16.81
CA LYS A 25 5.44 24.97 -16.03
C LYS A 25 6.82 24.34 -16.08
N ILE A 26 6.89 23.00 -16.06
CA ILE A 26 8.17 22.30 -16.18
C ILE A 26 8.76 22.45 -17.58
N THR A 27 7.94 22.47 -18.64
CA THR A 27 8.44 22.73 -19.99
C THR A 27 9.07 24.13 -20.08
N GLU A 28 8.40 25.15 -19.54
CA GLU A 28 8.92 26.53 -19.50
C GLU A 28 10.22 26.65 -18.69
N LEU A 29 10.35 25.88 -17.60
CA LEU A 29 11.60 25.77 -16.84
C LEU A 29 12.70 25.13 -17.69
N LEU A 30 12.42 23.96 -18.28
CA LEU A 30 13.39 23.19 -19.07
C LEU A 30 13.91 23.97 -20.28
N GLU A 31 13.10 24.81 -20.90
CA GLU A 31 13.53 25.63 -22.05
C GLU A 31 14.71 26.55 -21.72
N LYS A 32 14.81 27.04 -20.49
CA LYS A 32 15.87 27.96 -20.03
C LYS A 32 17.09 27.26 -19.44
N GLU A 33 17.02 25.95 -19.30
CA GLU A 33 18.05 25.16 -18.63
C GLU A 33 19.12 24.68 -19.61
N SER A 34 20.32 24.45 -19.08
CA SER A 34 21.37 23.72 -19.82
C SER A 34 20.90 22.31 -20.20
N ASP A 35 21.49 21.71 -21.22
CA ASP A 35 21.15 20.35 -21.65
C ASP A 35 21.22 19.32 -20.53
N ARG A 36 22.26 19.44 -19.70
CA ARG A 36 22.40 18.64 -18.49
C ARG A 36 21.30 18.93 -17.47
N GLY A 37 21.00 20.21 -17.25
CA GLY A 37 19.91 20.64 -16.37
C GLY A 37 18.58 20.02 -16.80
N VAL A 38 18.27 20.05 -18.10
CA VAL A 38 17.06 19.45 -18.68
C VAL A 38 16.95 17.97 -18.32
N ILE A 39 18.02 17.20 -18.53
CA ILE A 39 18.05 15.76 -18.25
C ILE A 39 17.85 15.49 -16.75
N LEU A 40 18.59 16.19 -15.88
CA LEU A 40 18.56 15.96 -14.44
C LEU A 40 17.22 16.38 -13.82
N ILE A 41 16.69 17.53 -14.22
CA ILE A 41 15.41 18.06 -13.73
C ILE A 41 14.28 17.11 -14.15
N LEU A 42 14.25 16.69 -15.42
CA LEU A 42 13.19 15.81 -15.91
C LEU A 42 13.22 14.43 -15.24
N ALA A 43 14.40 13.86 -15.05
CA ALA A 43 14.53 12.58 -14.35
C ALA A 43 14.10 12.68 -12.87
N THR A 44 14.52 13.74 -12.17
CA THR A 44 14.09 14.02 -10.79
C THR A 44 12.57 14.19 -10.72
N TYR A 45 12.00 14.87 -11.71
CA TYR A 45 10.55 15.06 -11.79
C TYR A 45 9.80 13.73 -11.93
N TYR A 46 10.29 12.79 -12.74
CA TYR A 46 9.69 11.46 -12.83
C TYR A 46 9.86 10.64 -11.56
N GLU A 47 11.02 10.73 -10.91
CA GLU A 47 11.24 10.09 -9.62
C GLU A 47 10.20 10.56 -8.59
N GLU A 48 9.92 11.85 -8.54
CA GLU A 48 8.86 12.43 -7.69
C GLU A 48 7.45 11.98 -8.10
N LEU A 49 7.12 11.97 -9.39
CA LEU A 49 5.82 11.48 -9.87
C LEU A 49 5.58 10.02 -9.50
N LEU A 50 6.58 9.15 -9.66
CA LEU A 50 6.49 7.77 -9.21
C LEU A 50 6.28 7.67 -7.71
N GLY A 51 6.95 8.51 -6.93
CA GLY A 51 6.74 8.59 -5.48
C GLY A 51 5.30 8.93 -5.14
N LEU A 52 4.68 9.87 -5.86
CA LEU A 52 3.28 10.22 -5.69
C LEU A 52 2.33 9.08 -6.08
N ILE A 53 2.59 8.40 -7.19
CA ILE A 53 1.80 7.25 -7.64
C ILE A 53 1.85 6.12 -6.60
N ILE A 54 3.04 5.77 -6.12
CA ILE A 54 3.22 4.75 -5.08
C ILE A 54 2.50 5.17 -3.80
N ASN A 55 2.66 6.42 -3.38
CA ASN A 55 2.00 6.94 -2.17
C ASN A 55 0.47 6.88 -2.29
N ALA A 56 -0.08 7.25 -3.45
CA ALA A 56 -1.51 7.16 -3.73
C ALA A 56 -2.04 5.72 -3.71
N GLY A 57 -1.20 4.74 -4.03
CA GLY A 57 -1.55 3.31 -3.96
C GLY A 57 -1.48 2.72 -2.54
N CYS A 58 -0.85 3.38 -1.58
CA CYS A 58 -0.71 2.86 -0.21
C CYS A 58 -1.96 3.09 0.65
N THR A 59 -2.21 2.19 1.60
CA THR A 59 -3.27 2.32 2.62
C THR A 59 -2.94 3.37 3.68
N SER A 60 -1.65 3.64 3.90
CA SER A 60 -1.15 4.56 4.93
C SER A 60 -0.13 5.54 4.33
N PRO A 61 -0.44 6.85 4.29
CA PRO A 61 0.50 7.87 3.81
C PRO A 61 1.81 7.93 4.61
N GLU A 62 1.75 7.67 5.92
CA GLU A 62 2.94 7.68 6.79
C GLU A 62 3.90 6.54 6.43
N GLN A 63 3.37 5.33 6.22
CA GLN A 63 4.19 4.18 5.82
C GLN A 63 4.70 4.35 4.39
N ALA A 64 3.89 4.96 3.51
CA ALA A 64 4.32 5.33 2.17
C ALA A 64 5.52 6.29 2.18
N ASP A 65 5.48 7.34 3.01
CA ASP A 65 6.60 8.27 3.15
C ASP A 65 7.86 7.57 3.69
N LYS A 66 7.73 6.59 4.59
CA LYS A 66 8.86 5.78 5.08
C LYS A 66 9.49 4.95 3.97
N ILE A 67 8.71 4.22 3.17
CA ILE A 67 9.29 3.39 2.09
C ILE A 67 9.91 4.23 0.98
N LEU A 68 9.42 5.46 0.76
CA LEU A 68 9.90 6.39 -0.27
C LEU A 68 11.13 7.20 0.17
N ALA A 69 11.49 7.16 1.45
CA ALA A 69 12.64 7.88 1.97
C ALA A 69 13.95 7.34 1.39
N HIS A 70 14.99 8.19 1.35
CA HIS A 70 16.27 7.79 0.79
C HIS A 70 16.85 6.55 1.50
N ARG A 71 17.38 5.60 0.71
CA ARG A 71 17.88 4.28 1.16
C ARG A 71 16.83 3.34 1.77
N GLN A 72 15.55 3.58 1.51
CA GLN A 72 14.45 2.67 1.83
C GLN A 72 14.02 1.91 0.57
N PRO A 73 13.11 0.90 0.67
CA PRO A 73 12.77 0.02 -0.45
C PRO A 73 12.28 0.71 -1.73
N ALA A 74 11.77 1.94 -1.65
CA ALA A 74 11.36 2.79 -2.79
C ALA A 74 12.13 4.13 -2.78
N GLY A 75 13.34 4.14 -2.25
CA GLY A 75 14.11 5.35 -1.93
C GLY A 75 14.94 5.94 -3.06
N ASP A 76 14.99 5.27 -4.21
CA ASP A 76 15.71 5.70 -5.40
C ASP A 76 14.88 5.43 -6.67
N PHE A 77 15.31 6.06 -7.77
CA PHE A 77 14.60 6.00 -9.04
C PHE A 77 14.37 4.57 -9.57
N ASP A 78 15.36 3.67 -9.45
CA ASP A 78 15.24 2.29 -9.92
C ASP A 78 14.16 1.55 -9.12
N SER A 79 14.31 1.61 -7.81
CA SER A 79 13.42 0.97 -6.85
C SER A 79 11.98 1.46 -6.98
N ARG A 80 11.77 2.75 -7.27
CA ARG A 80 10.43 3.30 -7.55
C ARG A 80 9.83 2.76 -8.85
N ILE A 81 10.60 2.63 -9.93
CA ILE A 81 10.11 2.03 -11.19
C ILE A 81 9.69 0.58 -10.93
N LEU A 82 10.55 -0.20 -10.24
CA LEU A 82 10.29 -1.59 -9.92
C LEU A 82 9.01 -1.76 -9.10
N ILE A 83 8.86 -1.01 -8.01
CA ILE A 83 7.69 -1.10 -7.13
C ILE A 83 6.43 -0.67 -7.88
N ALA A 84 6.45 0.48 -8.57
CA ALA A 84 5.28 0.95 -9.30
C ALA A 84 4.80 -0.09 -10.34
N HIS A 85 5.73 -0.74 -11.04
CA HIS A 85 5.41 -1.79 -12.01
C HIS A 85 4.91 -3.08 -11.37
N ALA A 86 5.60 -3.56 -10.32
CA ALA A 86 5.25 -4.80 -9.64
C ALA A 86 3.83 -4.77 -9.03
N PHE A 87 3.36 -3.59 -8.61
CA PHE A 87 2.01 -3.38 -8.11
C PHE A 87 1.00 -2.94 -9.19
N GLY A 88 1.38 -2.94 -10.47
CA GLY A 88 0.49 -2.60 -11.58
C GLY A 88 0.06 -1.13 -11.60
N LEU A 89 0.83 -0.22 -10.99
CA LEU A 89 0.53 1.21 -10.95
C LEU A 89 0.97 1.94 -12.23
N ILE A 90 1.89 1.34 -12.99
CA ILE A 90 2.36 1.80 -14.30
C ILE A 90 2.44 0.62 -15.28
N HIS A 91 2.34 0.91 -16.57
CA HIS A 91 2.37 -0.04 -17.68
C HIS A 91 3.79 -0.29 -18.21
N ASP A 92 4.01 -1.39 -18.92
CA ASP A 92 5.31 -1.78 -19.49
C ASP A 92 5.95 -0.66 -20.34
N GLU A 93 5.16 0.00 -21.19
CA GLU A 93 5.63 1.13 -22.01
C GLU A 93 6.18 2.30 -21.15
N GLU A 94 5.59 2.56 -19.99
CA GLU A 94 6.02 3.61 -19.07
C GLU A 94 7.33 3.19 -18.37
N VAL A 95 7.46 1.90 -18.03
CA VAL A 95 8.70 1.32 -17.51
C VAL A 95 9.84 1.49 -18.52
N ASP A 96 9.65 1.07 -19.76
CA ASP A 96 10.68 1.19 -20.81
C ASP A 96 11.15 2.63 -21.00
N ALA A 97 10.18 3.56 -21.04
CA ALA A 97 10.43 4.98 -21.13
C ALA A 97 11.25 5.51 -19.95
N LEU A 98 10.86 5.17 -18.72
CA LEU A 98 11.56 5.56 -17.50
C LEU A 98 12.97 4.98 -17.43
N ARG A 99 13.16 3.73 -17.88
CA ARG A 99 14.47 3.07 -17.95
C ARG A 99 15.41 3.76 -18.93
N ILE A 100 14.90 4.23 -20.08
CA ILE A 100 15.71 5.03 -21.01
C ILE A 100 16.12 6.35 -20.34
N VAL A 101 15.19 7.07 -19.72
CA VAL A 101 15.48 8.34 -19.02
C VAL A 101 16.50 8.13 -17.90
N GLN A 102 16.37 7.06 -17.11
CA GLN A 102 17.32 6.70 -16.06
C GLN A 102 18.74 6.49 -16.62
N ARG A 103 18.89 5.80 -17.76
CA ARG A 103 20.19 5.61 -18.41
C ARG A 103 20.79 6.93 -18.89
N ILE A 104 19.99 7.80 -19.50
CA ILE A 104 20.42 9.14 -19.94
C ILE A 104 20.85 9.98 -18.73
N ARG A 105 20.04 9.98 -17.65
CA ARG A 105 20.35 10.67 -16.39
C ARG A 105 21.67 10.22 -15.80
N ASN A 106 21.88 8.91 -15.69
CA ASN A 106 23.09 8.38 -15.07
C ASN A 106 24.34 8.81 -15.84
N LYS A 107 24.31 8.76 -17.18
CA LYS A 107 25.40 9.31 -18.01
C LYS A 107 25.62 10.80 -17.76
N ALA A 108 24.55 11.60 -17.75
CA ALA A 108 24.64 13.04 -17.49
C ALA A 108 25.07 13.40 -16.05
N ALA A 109 24.85 12.52 -15.08
CA ALA A 109 25.25 12.72 -13.69
C ALA A 109 26.73 12.38 -13.43
N HIS A 110 27.26 11.36 -14.11
CA HIS A 110 28.65 10.94 -13.94
C HIS A 110 29.63 11.92 -14.60
N PHE A 111 30.28 12.75 -13.78
CA PHE A 111 31.53 13.40 -14.18
C PHE A 111 32.62 12.33 -14.25
N ASP A 112 33.07 11.98 -15.46
CA ASP A 112 34.31 11.25 -15.58
C ASP A 112 35.46 12.14 -15.09
N ARG A 113 36.30 11.60 -14.19
CA ARG A 113 37.50 12.28 -13.66
C ARG A 113 38.48 12.67 -14.78
N SER A 114 38.30 12.10 -15.97
CA SER A 114 39.04 12.44 -17.19
C SER A 114 38.64 13.77 -17.86
N GLY A 115 37.65 14.51 -17.33
CA GLY A 115 37.22 15.80 -17.90
C GLY A 115 36.24 15.70 -19.08
N ARG A 116 35.98 14.48 -19.58
CA ARG A 116 35.01 14.19 -20.66
C ARG A 116 33.55 14.14 -20.22
N GLY A 117 33.24 14.58 -19.00
CA GLY A 117 31.87 14.56 -18.45
C GLY A 117 30.86 15.44 -19.18
N PHE A 118 31.32 16.27 -20.13
CA PHE A 118 30.46 17.07 -21.00
C PHE A 118 30.11 16.39 -22.32
N ASP A 119 30.85 15.34 -22.74
CA ASP A 119 30.69 14.66 -24.05
C ASP A 119 29.57 13.59 -24.06
N VAL A 120 28.64 13.66 -23.10
CA VAL A 120 27.58 12.65 -22.90
C VAL A 120 26.17 13.25 -22.92
N LEU A 121 26.05 14.48 -23.43
CA LEU A 121 24.80 15.22 -23.55
C LEU A 121 24.17 14.97 -24.93
N PHE A 122 23.35 15.89 -25.44
CA PHE A 122 22.62 15.72 -26.71
C PHE A 122 23.51 15.74 -27.95
N ASP A 123 24.79 16.09 -27.81
CA ASP A 123 25.83 16.03 -28.83
C ASP A 123 26.45 14.63 -29.02
N SER A 124 26.33 13.77 -28.03
CA SER A 124 26.88 12.42 -28.09
C SER A 124 25.99 11.47 -28.88
N THR A 125 26.60 10.63 -29.73
CA THR A 125 25.87 9.61 -30.51
C THR A 125 25.08 8.66 -29.61
N ALA A 126 25.67 8.27 -28.47
CA ALA A 126 25.04 7.34 -27.54
C ALA A 126 23.80 7.93 -26.84
N THR A 127 23.79 9.23 -26.51
CA THR A 127 22.61 9.89 -25.95
C THR A 127 21.60 10.20 -27.05
N ALA A 128 22.05 10.57 -28.26
CA ALA A 128 21.16 10.75 -29.41
C ALA A 128 20.33 9.50 -29.71
N ASP A 129 20.96 8.32 -29.75
CA ASP A 129 20.26 7.05 -29.96
C ASP A 129 19.24 6.75 -28.85
N GLN A 130 19.57 7.06 -27.60
CA GLN A 130 18.66 6.89 -26.46
C GLN A 130 17.47 7.87 -26.52
N VAL A 131 17.69 9.13 -26.88
CA VAL A 131 16.62 10.12 -27.06
C VAL A 131 15.69 9.71 -28.20
N ILE A 132 16.24 9.21 -29.30
CA ILE A 132 15.47 8.69 -30.43
C ILE A 132 14.62 7.49 -29.99
N ALA A 133 15.22 6.53 -29.29
CA ALA A 133 14.51 5.36 -28.77
C ALA A 133 13.37 5.79 -27.81
N PHE A 134 13.65 6.73 -26.91
CA PHE A 134 12.66 7.28 -25.99
C PHE A 134 11.49 7.93 -26.73
N ALA A 135 11.76 8.74 -27.74
CA ALA A 135 10.72 9.40 -28.53
C ALA A 135 9.87 8.40 -29.33
N LYS A 136 10.49 7.35 -29.88
CA LYS A 136 9.79 6.32 -30.65
C LYS A 136 8.79 5.50 -29.84
N LEU A 137 8.93 5.42 -28.52
CA LEU A 137 7.92 4.81 -27.65
C LEU A 137 6.57 5.55 -27.71
N PHE A 138 6.59 6.85 -28.01
CA PHE A 138 5.36 7.67 -28.10
C PHE A 138 4.98 8.02 -29.53
N TYR A 139 5.98 8.06 -30.42
CA TYR A 139 5.83 8.49 -31.81
C TYR A 139 6.48 7.46 -32.75
N PRO A 140 5.96 6.23 -32.84
CA PRO A 140 6.61 5.13 -33.55
C PRO A 140 6.81 5.42 -35.05
N SER A 141 5.88 6.16 -35.65
CA SER A 141 5.90 6.54 -37.06
C SER A 141 6.58 7.88 -37.34
N ALA A 142 7.13 8.55 -36.31
CA ALA A 142 7.78 9.85 -36.52
C ALA A 142 9.12 9.68 -37.22
N GLU A 143 9.28 10.37 -38.35
CA GLU A 143 10.57 10.56 -38.98
C GLU A 143 11.43 11.52 -38.13
N ILE A 144 12.70 11.17 -37.97
CA ILE A 144 13.66 11.96 -37.19
C ILE A 144 14.60 12.61 -38.20
N PRO A 145 14.33 13.87 -38.59
CA PRO A 145 14.97 14.50 -39.74
C PRO A 145 16.45 14.82 -39.50
N THR A 146 16.87 14.92 -38.23
CA THR A 146 18.23 15.33 -37.87
C THR A 146 18.63 14.79 -36.51
N ARG A 147 19.95 14.67 -36.29
CA ARG A 147 20.58 14.34 -35.00
C ARG A 147 21.27 15.57 -34.37
N GLN A 148 20.92 16.77 -34.82
CA GLN A 148 21.43 18.01 -34.23
C GLN A 148 21.04 18.12 -32.74
N PRO A 149 21.93 18.56 -31.85
CA PRO A 149 21.69 18.61 -30.40
C PRO A 149 20.43 19.38 -30.02
N GLU A 150 20.16 20.51 -30.67
CA GLU A 150 19.00 21.37 -30.42
C GLU A 150 17.68 20.63 -30.71
N PHE A 151 17.66 19.87 -31.81
CA PHE A 151 16.52 19.05 -32.18
C PHE A 151 16.34 17.86 -31.23
N LEU A 152 17.42 17.20 -30.83
CA LEU A 152 17.38 16.10 -29.87
C LEU A 152 16.90 16.57 -28.49
N ARG A 153 17.36 17.74 -28.03
CA ARG A 153 16.86 18.39 -26.81
C ARG A 153 15.36 18.65 -26.90
N PHE A 154 14.90 19.27 -27.99
CA PHE A 154 13.48 19.49 -28.24
C PHE A 154 12.67 18.18 -28.21
N LEU A 155 13.17 17.15 -28.90
CA LEU A 155 12.53 15.84 -28.98
C LEU A 155 12.46 15.17 -27.61
N PHE A 156 13.53 15.23 -26.81
CA PHE A 156 13.60 14.71 -25.45
C PHE A 156 12.58 15.40 -24.54
N ILE A 157 12.50 16.74 -24.56
CA ILE A 157 11.51 17.51 -23.79
C ILE A 157 10.08 17.14 -24.22
N ARG A 158 9.84 17.00 -25.52
CA ARG A 158 8.52 16.67 -26.06
C ARG A 158 8.07 15.25 -25.70
N ALA A 159 8.93 14.25 -25.86
CA ALA A 159 8.67 12.89 -25.42
C ALA A 159 8.48 12.85 -23.89
N GLY A 160 9.31 13.63 -23.20
CA GLY A 160 9.24 13.78 -21.76
C GLY A 160 7.88 14.30 -21.29
N ARG A 161 7.35 15.34 -21.93
CA ARG A 161 6.01 15.86 -21.64
C ARG A 161 4.92 14.79 -21.81
N THR A 162 5.01 13.94 -22.83
CA THR A 162 4.05 12.84 -23.04
C THR A 162 4.13 11.81 -21.92
N LEU A 163 5.32 11.40 -21.51
CA LEU A 163 5.50 10.52 -20.36
C LEU A 163 4.92 11.16 -19.08
N SER A 164 5.19 12.44 -18.84
CA SER A 164 4.64 13.19 -17.70
C SER A 164 3.12 13.16 -17.69
N THR A 165 2.48 13.39 -18.84
CA THR A 165 1.02 13.32 -18.97
C THR A 165 0.50 11.92 -18.64
N ARG A 166 1.12 10.85 -19.16
CA ARG A 166 0.74 9.47 -18.83
C ARG A 166 0.86 9.19 -17.33
N LEU A 167 1.98 9.54 -16.71
CA LEU A 167 2.18 9.34 -15.27
C LEU A 167 1.20 10.15 -14.40
N VAL A 168 0.88 11.39 -14.79
CA VAL A 168 -0.15 12.19 -14.10
C VAL A 168 -1.54 11.56 -14.26
N THR A 169 -1.86 11.01 -15.44
CA THR A 169 -3.08 10.22 -15.62
C THR A 169 -3.09 8.99 -14.70
N ARG A 170 -1.99 8.24 -14.61
CA ARG A 170 -1.85 7.12 -13.67
C ARG A 170 -2.07 7.54 -12.22
N LEU A 171 -1.50 8.68 -11.81
CA LEU A 171 -1.72 9.23 -10.48
C LEU A 171 -3.20 9.51 -10.22
N GLY A 172 -3.94 10.03 -11.21
CA GLY A 172 -5.38 10.26 -11.10
C GLY A 172 -6.23 8.98 -11.12
N GLU A 173 -5.75 7.93 -11.79
CA GLU A 173 -6.41 6.61 -11.86
C GLU A 173 -6.10 5.74 -10.64
N THR A 174 -4.99 6.00 -9.96
CA THR A 174 -4.54 5.22 -8.80
C THR A 174 -5.53 5.37 -7.66
N ARG A 175 -6.12 4.23 -7.27
CA ARG A 175 -7.00 4.17 -6.10
C ARG A 175 -6.16 3.78 -4.89
N PRO A 176 -6.43 4.37 -3.71
CA PRO A 176 -5.81 3.90 -2.49
C PRO A 176 -6.16 2.42 -2.29
N ALA A 177 -5.15 1.61 -1.97
CA ALA A 177 -5.39 0.25 -1.54
C ALA A 177 -6.37 0.26 -0.36
N GLN A 178 -7.25 -0.74 -0.35
CA GLN A 178 -8.15 -0.92 0.78
C GLN A 178 -7.37 -1.51 1.94
N ALA A 179 -7.60 -0.99 3.15
CA ALA A 179 -7.06 -1.61 4.35
C ALA A 179 -7.54 -3.06 4.43
N CYS A 180 -6.63 -3.97 4.80
CA CYS A 180 -7.01 -5.36 5.04
C CYS A 180 -8.00 -5.38 6.21
N LYS A 181 -9.20 -5.90 5.96
CA LYS A 181 -10.21 -6.09 7.01
C LYS A 181 -9.71 -7.14 7.99
N SER A 182 -9.91 -6.89 9.28
CA SER A 182 -9.67 -7.88 10.31
C SER A 182 -10.52 -9.14 10.07
N ALA A 183 -10.08 -10.27 10.61
CA ALA A 183 -10.85 -11.52 10.55
C ALA A 183 -12.27 -11.33 11.11
N LYS A 184 -12.43 -10.52 12.16
CA LYS A 184 -13.72 -10.17 12.75
C LYS A 184 -14.61 -9.37 11.81
N GLU A 185 -14.07 -8.35 11.12
CA GLU A 185 -14.83 -7.58 10.13
C GLU A 185 -15.26 -8.44 8.95
N LYS A 186 -14.37 -9.30 8.43
CA LYS A 186 -14.73 -10.27 7.38
C LYS A 186 -15.83 -11.24 7.85
N ALA A 187 -15.71 -11.77 9.07
CA ALA A 187 -16.72 -12.64 9.66
C ALA A 187 -18.08 -11.94 9.79
N ASN A 188 -18.11 -10.68 10.23
CA ASN A 188 -19.34 -9.89 10.31
C ASN A 188 -19.96 -9.65 8.92
N GLU A 189 -19.16 -9.38 7.89
CA GLU A 189 -19.66 -9.23 6.52
C GLU A 189 -20.27 -10.53 6.00
N VAL A 190 -19.65 -11.67 6.30
CA VAL A 190 -20.23 -12.97 5.97
C VAL A 190 -21.53 -13.19 6.71
N ARG A 191 -21.56 -12.94 8.04
CA ARG A 191 -22.77 -13.02 8.87
C ARG A 191 -23.91 -12.21 8.27
N GLU A 192 -23.68 -10.95 7.92
CA GLU A 192 -24.69 -10.09 7.31
C GLU A 192 -25.19 -10.60 5.95
N ARG A 193 -24.33 -11.23 5.15
CA ARG A 193 -24.72 -11.82 3.85
C ARG A 193 -25.56 -13.09 4.02
N ILE A 194 -25.31 -13.87 5.07
CA ILE A 194 -25.98 -15.16 5.28
C ILE A 194 -27.15 -15.10 6.26
N LYS A 195 -27.38 -13.98 6.95
CA LYS A 195 -28.38 -13.88 8.03
C LYS A 195 -29.78 -14.35 7.63
N ASP A 196 -30.16 -14.15 6.37
CA ASP A 196 -31.47 -14.53 5.84
C ASP A 196 -31.50 -15.95 5.24
N SER A 197 -30.34 -16.63 5.19
CA SER A 197 -30.23 -17.99 4.67
C SER A 197 -30.81 -19.03 5.63
N GLU A 198 -31.31 -20.14 5.08
CA GLU A 198 -31.77 -21.28 5.89
C GLU A 198 -30.65 -21.87 6.76
N PHE A 199 -29.42 -21.87 6.24
CA PHE A 199 -28.25 -22.29 7.01
C PHE A 199 -28.07 -21.46 8.29
N TYR A 200 -28.12 -20.12 8.18
CA TYR A 200 -27.94 -19.26 9.34
C TYR A 200 -29.07 -19.43 10.37
N LYS A 201 -30.32 -19.61 9.92
CA LYS A 201 -31.45 -19.90 10.81
C LYS A 201 -31.28 -21.23 11.53
N GLN A 202 -30.77 -22.27 10.87
CA GLN A 202 -30.45 -23.55 11.49
C GLN A 202 -29.31 -23.39 12.50
N PHE A 203 -28.29 -22.60 12.16
CA PHE A 203 -27.15 -22.33 13.04
C PHE A 203 -27.57 -21.58 14.31
N GLU A 204 -28.39 -20.53 14.20
CA GLU A 204 -28.96 -19.82 15.36
C GLU A 204 -29.78 -20.75 16.27
N LYS A 205 -30.60 -21.64 15.68
CA LYS A 205 -31.34 -22.65 16.46
C LYS A 205 -30.41 -23.62 17.18
N ALA A 206 -29.33 -24.06 16.54
CA ALA A 206 -28.33 -24.92 17.16
C ALA A 206 -27.59 -24.20 18.30
N ILE A 207 -27.34 -22.90 18.18
CA ILE A 207 -26.79 -22.05 19.25
C ILE A 207 -27.73 -21.97 20.45
N GLU A 208 -29.02 -21.77 20.24
CA GLU A 208 -29.98 -21.75 21.36
C GLU A 208 -30.01 -23.10 22.09
N LYS A 209 -30.07 -24.22 21.36
CA LYS A 209 -29.99 -25.56 21.97
C LYS A 209 -28.69 -25.80 22.74
N TYR A 210 -27.57 -25.29 22.22
CA TYR A 210 -26.28 -25.37 22.89
C TYR A 210 -26.30 -24.67 24.25
N LYS A 211 -26.97 -23.51 24.36
CA LYS A 211 -27.13 -22.80 25.63
C LYS A 211 -27.94 -23.60 26.65
N ASP A 212 -28.89 -24.40 26.17
CA ASP A 212 -29.69 -25.33 26.98
C ASP A 212 -28.93 -26.64 27.32
N GLY A 213 -27.68 -26.79 26.86
CA GLY A 213 -26.82 -27.95 27.13
C GLY A 213 -26.87 -29.06 26.07
N ASP A 214 -27.60 -28.89 24.97
CA ASP A 214 -27.59 -29.83 23.85
C ASP A 214 -26.58 -29.39 22.78
N HIS A 215 -25.45 -30.08 22.73
CA HIS A 215 -24.33 -29.77 21.83
C HIS A 215 -24.41 -30.49 20.47
N THR A 216 -25.34 -31.43 20.29
CA THR A 216 -25.30 -32.41 19.18
C THR A 216 -25.37 -31.75 17.80
N GLU A 217 -26.24 -30.76 17.62
CA GLU A 217 -26.41 -30.08 16.32
C GLU A 217 -25.21 -29.20 15.96
N ILE A 218 -24.63 -28.49 16.94
CA ILE A 218 -23.45 -27.66 16.71
C ILE A 218 -22.24 -28.51 16.34
N ASP A 219 -22.00 -29.61 17.06
CA ASP A 219 -20.87 -30.49 16.79
C ASP A 219 -20.99 -31.13 15.39
N ALA A 220 -22.18 -31.56 14.99
CA ALA A 220 -22.43 -32.07 13.63
C ALA A 220 -22.19 -31.00 12.55
N MET A 221 -22.59 -29.74 12.80
CA MET A 221 -22.29 -28.63 11.89
C MET A 221 -20.79 -28.36 11.77
N ILE A 222 -20.07 -28.34 12.90
CA ILE A 222 -18.62 -28.18 12.95
C ILE A 222 -17.92 -29.27 12.16
N GLU A 223 -18.30 -30.53 12.35
CA GLU A 223 -17.74 -31.66 11.62
C GLU A 223 -17.99 -31.52 10.11
N SER A 224 -19.21 -31.12 9.71
CA SER A 224 -19.54 -30.86 8.31
C SER A 224 -18.66 -29.77 7.69
N PHE A 225 -18.43 -28.66 8.40
CA PHE A 225 -17.49 -27.61 7.95
C PHE A 225 -16.05 -28.10 7.90
N ALA A 226 -15.61 -28.88 8.89
CA ALA A 226 -14.26 -29.42 8.92
C ALA A 226 -14.01 -30.38 7.74
N VAL A 227 -15.01 -31.16 7.35
CA VAL A 227 -14.96 -32.01 6.14
C VAL A 227 -14.95 -31.15 4.88
N MET A 228 -15.82 -30.13 4.79
CA MET A 228 -15.88 -29.22 3.64
C MET A 228 -14.53 -28.54 3.39
N LEU A 229 -13.88 -28.00 4.43
CA LEU A 229 -12.59 -27.32 4.30
C LEU A 229 -11.43 -28.22 3.88
N LYS A 230 -11.53 -29.54 4.06
CA LYS A 230 -10.52 -30.49 3.59
C LYS A 230 -10.58 -30.71 2.08
N THR A 231 -11.69 -30.33 1.43
CA THR A 231 -11.83 -30.45 -0.03
C THR A 231 -11.34 -29.17 -0.72
N PRO A 232 -10.37 -29.25 -1.66
CA PRO A 232 -9.79 -28.06 -2.32
C PRO A 232 -10.84 -27.18 -3.01
N GLU A 233 -11.88 -27.79 -3.57
CA GLU A 233 -12.99 -27.13 -4.27
C GLU A 233 -13.76 -26.15 -3.38
N HIS A 234 -13.74 -26.35 -2.05
CA HIS A 234 -14.44 -25.51 -1.09
C HIS A 234 -13.51 -24.55 -0.32
N GLN A 235 -12.21 -24.50 -0.63
CA GLN A 235 -11.25 -23.59 0.02
C GLN A 235 -11.26 -22.16 -0.56
N ASN A 236 -12.43 -21.65 -0.95
CA ASN A 236 -12.55 -20.25 -1.36
C ASN A 236 -12.67 -19.32 -0.14
N GLU A 237 -12.42 -18.02 -0.35
CA GLU A 237 -12.41 -17.01 0.72
C GLU A 237 -13.72 -16.97 1.53
N ASN A 238 -14.87 -17.18 0.89
CA ASN A 238 -16.16 -17.14 1.56
C ASN A 238 -16.35 -18.35 2.49
N THR A 239 -15.97 -19.56 2.07
CA THR A 239 -16.07 -20.76 2.92
C THR A 239 -15.15 -20.67 4.13
N VAL A 240 -13.92 -20.19 3.94
CA VAL A 240 -12.95 -20.03 5.04
C VAL A 240 -13.44 -18.97 6.03
N ALA A 241 -13.98 -17.85 5.54
CA ALA A 241 -14.53 -16.81 6.40
C ALA A 241 -15.79 -17.29 7.16
N LEU A 242 -16.65 -18.07 6.51
CA LEU A 242 -17.82 -18.68 7.14
C LEU A 242 -17.43 -19.67 8.24
N ALA A 243 -16.46 -20.55 7.96
CA ALA A 243 -15.94 -21.47 8.97
C ALA A 243 -15.29 -20.75 10.14
N THR A 244 -14.50 -19.70 9.87
CA THR A 244 -13.89 -18.86 10.92
C THR A 244 -14.96 -18.21 11.80
N PHE A 245 -16.07 -17.75 11.22
CA PHE A 245 -17.22 -17.25 11.95
C PHE A 245 -17.85 -18.33 12.85
N VAL A 246 -18.19 -19.49 12.27
CA VAL A 246 -18.81 -20.61 13.01
C VAL A 246 -17.92 -21.08 14.17
N PHE A 247 -16.64 -21.33 13.92
CA PHE A 247 -15.71 -21.76 14.97
C PHE A 247 -15.51 -20.68 16.04
N GLY A 248 -15.45 -19.41 15.65
CA GLY A 248 -15.30 -18.30 16.59
C GLY A 248 -16.48 -18.16 17.57
N GLU A 249 -17.72 -18.33 17.08
CA GLU A 249 -18.92 -18.29 17.92
C GLU A 249 -18.97 -19.50 18.87
N VAL A 250 -18.64 -20.70 18.39
CA VAL A 250 -18.62 -21.91 19.23
C VAL A 250 -17.56 -21.82 20.33
N ASP A 251 -16.35 -21.35 20.01
CA ASP A 251 -15.29 -21.15 21.00
C ASP A 251 -15.69 -20.14 22.08
N ALA A 252 -16.43 -19.08 21.70
CA ALA A 252 -16.96 -18.12 22.66
C ALA A 252 -17.99 -18.77 23.59
N LEU A 253 -18.89 -19.59 23.06
CA LEU A 253 -19.88 -20.34 23.85
C LEU A 253 -19.22 -21.33 24.82
N LYS A 254 -18.21 -22.08 24.37
CA LYS A 254 -17.44 -23.00 25.23
C LYS A 254 -16.78 -22.28 26.41
N LYS A 255 -16.19 -21.11 26.17
CA LYS A 255 -15.58 -20.29 27.23
C LYS A 255 -16.61 -19.80 28.25
N MET A 256 -17.79 -19.35 27.79
CA MET A 256 -18.86 -18.93 28.69
C MET A 256 -19.35 -20.08 29.58
N HIS A 257 -19.52 -21.27 28.99
CA HIS A 257 -19.99 -22.45 29.74
C HIS A 257 -18.96 -22.94 30.75
N HIS A 258 -17.66 -22.88 30.42
CA HIS A 258 -16.59 -23.28 31.35
C HIS A 258 -16.51 -22.34 32.57
N ILE A 259 -16.66 -21.02 32.37
CA ILE A 259 -16.72 -20.03 33.46
C ILE A 259 -17.92 -20.29 34.39
N SER A 260 -19.06 -20.74 33.86
CA SER A 260 -20.24 -21.07 34.68
C SER A 260 -20.09 -22.34 35.51
N GLN A 261 -19.17 -23.25 35.16
CA GLN A 261 -18.93 -24.47 35.95
C GLN A 261 -17.82 -24.29 37.00
N GLU A 262 -17.00 -23.25 36.89
CA GLU A 262 -15.96 -22.91 37.88
C GLU A 262 -16.46 -22.01 39.02
N THR A 263 -17.77 -21.89 39.28
CA THR A 263 -18.23 -21.20 40.50
C THR A 263 -17.63 -21.88 41.73
N PRO A 264 -16.80 -21.19 42.53
CA PRO A 264 -16.12 -21.78 43.68
C PRO A 264 -17.18 -22.26 44.67
N THR A 265 -17.29 -23.58 44.82
CA THR A 265 -18.27 -24.19 45.73
C THR A 265 -17.77 -24.26 47.17
N ASP A 266 -16.57 -23.73 47.45
CA ASP A 266 -16.02 -23.66 48.80
C ASP A 266 -15.40 -22.29 49.04
N LEU A 267 -16.22 -21.32 49.44
CA LEU A 267 -15.75 -20.35 50.41
C LEU A 267 -15.70 -21.09 51.74
N PRO A 268 -14.51 -21.40 52.31
CA PRO A 268 -14.46 -21.91 53.66
C PRO A 268 -15.17 -20.90 54.58
N ASP A 269 -16.10 -21.38 55.39
CA ASP A 269 -16.62 -20.65 56.55
C ASP A 269 -15.45 -20.31 57.47
N THR A 270 -14.80 -19.16 57.25
CA THR A 270 -13.85 -18.61 58.20
C THR A 270 -14.61 -17.74 59.18
N ASP A 271 -15.30 -18.42 60.10
CA ASP A 271 -15.69 -17.89 61.40
C ASP A 271 -14.45 -17.88 62.32
N GLU A 272 -13.41 -17.13 61.95
CA GLU A 272 -12.29 -16.84 62.84
C GLU A 272 -11.69 -15.48 62.47
N ALA A 273 -12.05 -14.46 63.25
CA ALA A 273 -11.42 -13.15 63.19
C ALA A 273 -9.98 -13.26 63.71
N PRO A 274 -8.94 -12.92 62.93
CA PRO A 274 -7.61 -12.75 63.47
C PRO A 274 -7.46 -11.33 64.02
N ASP A 275 -6.98 -11.31 65.24
CA ASP A 275 -6.55 -10.20 66.06
C ASP A 275 -5.63 -9.22 65.32
N ALA A 276 -5.71 -7.95 65.71
CA ALA A 276 -4.98 -6.83 65.14
C ALA A 276 -3.48 -6.92 65.48
N GLY A 277 -2.69 -7.47 64.56
CA GLY A 277 -1.23 -7.53 64.64
C GLY A 277 -0.52 -6.51 63.74
N VAL A 278 0.08 -5.52 64.36
CA VAL A 278 0.93 -4.45 63.81
C VAL A 278 2.25 -4.98 63.18
N ALA A 279 2.66 -4.39 62.05
CA ALA A 279 4.04 -4.12 61.54
C ALA A 279 4.06 -4.30 60.00
N GLY A 280 4.50 -3.35 59.16
CA GLY A 280 5.71 -2.53 59.26
C GLY A 280 6.80 -3.18 58.41
N GLY A 281 7.00 -2.75 57.15
CA GLY A 281 8.09 -3.26 56.32
C GLY A 281 7.98 -2.87 54.85
N GLY A 282 8.53 -1.71 54.49
CA GLY A 282 8.75 -1.34 53.09
C GLY A 282 9.89 -2.13 52.47
N TYR A 283 9.83 -2.32 51.16
CA TYR A 283 11.01 -2.68 50.37
C TYR A 283 11.05 -1.98 49.02
N ASN A 284 12.23 -1.41 48.79
CA ASN A 284 12.78 -0.80 47.59
C ASN A 284 12.61 -1.66 46.33
N ARG A 285 12.45 -0.98 45.19
CA ARG A 285 12.89 -1.49 43.88
C ARG A 285 14.23 -0.85 43.52
N PRO A 286 15.25 -1.63 43.09
CA PRO A 286 16.36 -1.10 42.33
C PRO A 286 16.06 -1.16 40.81
N ASN A 287 16.33 -0.01 40.17
CA ASN A 287 16.66 0.28 38.76
C ASN A 287 16.18 -0.64 37.65
#